data_AF-A0A960JID1-F1
#
_entry.id   AF-A0A960JID1-F1
#
_cell.length_a   1.000
_cell.length_b   1.000
_cell.length_c   1.000
_cell.angle_alpha   90.00
_cell.angle_beta   90.00
_cell.angle_gamma   90.00
#
_symmetry.space_group_name_H-M   'P 1'
#
loop_
_entity.id
_entity.type
_entity.pdbx_description
1 polymer ?
#
loop_
_entity_poly.entity_id
_entity_poly.type
_entity_poly.pdbx_seq_one_letter_code
_entity_poly.pdbx_strand_id
1 'polypeptide(L)'
;MISTIGRTVKVTSLTIIFALLSPIMAISVNAKNQPGRANRASLTEDQKIIHVLDRLGFGASPGDIEHVRSIGIDKYIDQQLNPGSIDDSALTARLRNYEVLNMETSDLFAKYPNPGALLRMLEGANQNVRQNQNSDSMAMENDEKNEKDLQKAR
;
A
#
# COMPACT_ATOMS: atom_id res chain seq x y z
N MET A 1 -49.27 -51.47 -68.70
CA MET A 1 -48.22 -52.31 -69.28
C MET A 1 -47.33 -51.41 -70.14
N ILE A 2 -46.13 -51.04 -69.63
CA ILE A 2 -44.79 -51.46 -70.11
C ILE A 2 -44.51 -50.86 -71.51
N SER A 3 -43.42 -50.16 -71.87
CA SER A 3 -42.16 -49.62 -71.33
C SER A 3 -41.48 -49.00 -72.58
N THR A 4 -40.55 -48.04 -72.47
CA THR A 4 -39.25 -48.08 -73.19
C THR A 4 -38.33 -46.95 -72.71
N ILE A 5 -37.07 -47.35 -72.51
CA ILE A 5 -35.90 -46.70 -71.91
C ILE A 5 -35.03 -46.06 -73.00
N GLY A 6 -34.37 -44.94 -72.70
CA GLY A 6 -33.26 -44.38 -73.50
C GLY A 6 -32.24 -43.66 -72.60
N ARG A 7 -31.01 -44.18 -72.58
CA ARG A 7 -29.90 -43.84 -71.67
C ARG A 7 -29.09 -42.61 -72.14
N THR A 8 -28.28 -42.07 -71.21
CA THR A 8 -26.97 -41.38 -71.36
C THR A 8 -26.92 -39.85 -71.52
N VAL A 9 -26.36 -39.17 -70.52
CA VAL A 9 -25.13 -38.32 -70.61
C VAL A 9 -24.48 -38.34 -69.20
N LYS A 10 -23.59 -39.31 -68.93
CA LYS A 10 -22.14 -39.11 -68.79
C LYS A 10 -21.69 -37.87 -67.98
N VAL A 11 -21.33 -38.14 -66.72
CA VAL A 11 -20.06 -37.72 -66.08
C VAL A 11 -19.91 -36.20 -65.86
N THR A 12 -20.29 -35.67 -64.70
CA THR A 12 -19.37 -35.42 -63.57
C THR A 12 -17.98 -34.95 -64.00
N SER A 13 -17.83 -33.67 -64.35
CA SER A 13 -16.55 -32.98 -64.19
C SER A 13 -16.77 -31.47 -64.26
N LEU A 14 -16.05 -30.72 -63.45
CA LEU A 14 -16.08 -29.25 -63.33
C LEU A 14 -17.10 -28.64 -62.35
N THR A 15 -17.35 -29.32 -61.23
CA THR A 15 -17.83 -28.72 -59.95
C THR A 15 -16.67 -28.25 -59.06
N ILE A 16 -15.58 -27.76 -59.63
CA ILE A 16 -14.41 -27.26 -58.89
C ILE A 16 -13.89 -26.06 -59.68
N ILE A 17 -14.27 -24.83 -59.29
CA ILE A 17 -13.54 -23.54 -59.50
C ILE A 17 -14.39 -22.33 -59.09
N PHE A 18 -15.72 -22.42 -58.93
CA PHE A 18 -16.51 -21.30 -58.38
C PHE A 18 -16.73 -21.42 -56.85
N ALA A 19 -15.64 -21.72 -56.13
CA ALA A 19 -15.63 -21.94 -54.68
C ALA A 19 -14.93 -20.80 -53.91
N LEU A 20 -14.83 -19.58 -54.47
CA LEU A 20 -13.97 -18.54 -53.89
C LEU A 20 -14.49 -17.10 -53.95
N LEU A 21 -15.80 -16.82 -54.01
CA LEU A 21 -16.28 -15.47 -53.68
C LEU A 21 -17.77 -15.39 -53.31
N SER A 22 -18.10 -15.77 -52.07
CA SER A 22 -18.99 -15.02 -51.16
C SER A 22 -19.56 -15.92 -50.05
N PRO A 23 -19.07 -15.76 -48.82
CA PRO A 23 -19.87 -15.98 -47.64
C PRO A 23 -19.98 -14.65 -46.88
N ILE A 24 -21.00 -13.84 -47.18
CA ILE A 24 -21.55 -12.96 -46.13
C ILE A 24 -22.75 -13.69 -45.58
N MET A 25 -22.44 -14.64 -44.70
CA MET A 25 -23.40 -15.22 -43.78
C MET A 25 -24.11 -14.07 -43.09
N ALA A 26 -25.40 -13.89 -43.40
CA ALA A 26 -26.26 -12.97 -42.70
C ALA A 26 -26.36 -13.43 -41.24
N ILE A 27 -25.47 -12.91 -40.38
CA ILE A 27 -25.68 -12.89 -38.94
C ILE A 27 -26.84 -11.91 -38.75
N SER A 28 -28.06 -12.43 -38.84
CA SER A 28 -29.20 -11.79 -38.20
C SER A 28 -28.88 -11.75 -36.72
N VAL A 29 -28.37 -10.61 -36.24
CA VAL A 29 -28.36 -10.28 -34.82
C VAL A 29 -29.83 -10.15 -34.42
N ASN A 30 -30.45 -11.28 -34.10
CA ASN A 30 -31.76 -11.33 -33.51
C ASN A 30 -31.61 -10.78 -32.08
N ALA A 31 -31.68 -9.44 -31.95
CA ALA A 31 -31.52 -8.67 -30.72
C ALA A 31 -32.62 -8.93 -29.67
N LYS A 32 -33.35 -10.04 -29.77
CA LYS A 32 -34.49 -10.37 -28.91
C LYS A 32 -34.17 -11.34 -27.77
N ASN A 33 -33.01 -11.99 -27.79
CA ASN A 33 -32.57 -12.89 -26.72
C ASN A 33 -31.12 -12.58 -26.30
N GLN A 34 -30.93 -11.53 -25.51
CA GLN A 34 -29.82 -11.48 -24.55
C GLN A 34 -30.31 -12.13 -23.26
N PRO A 35 -30.02 -13.42 -23.00
CA PRO A 35 -30.16 -13.96 -21.66
C PRO A 35 -29.12 -13.26 -20.78
N GLY A 36 -29.57 -12.52 -19.76
CA GLY A 36 -28.67 -12.10 -18.69
C GLY A 36 -28.33 -10.61 -18.60
N ARG A 37 -29.28 -9.69 -18.88
CA ARG A 37 -29.41 -8.60 -17.89
C ARG A 37 -29.98 -9.25 -16.64
N ALA A 38 -29.09 -9.80 -15.81
CA ALA A 38 -29.44 -10.21 -14.47
C ALA A 38 -30.27 -9.07 -13.87
N ASN A 39 -31.49 -9.39 -13.45
CA ASN A 39 -32.26 -8.52 -12.59
C ASN A 39 -31.32 -8.19 -11.44
N ARG A 40 -30.70 -7.00 -11.45
CA ARG A 40 -29.84 -6.58 -10.36
C ARG A 40 -30.80 -6.37 -9.21
N ALA A 41 -30.97 -7.41 -8.40
CA ALA A 41 -31.73 -7.33 -7.18
C ALA A 41 -31.23 -6.09 -6.45
N SER A 42 -32.14 -5.18 -6.11
CA SER A 42 -31.79 -4.01 -5.33
C SER A 42 -31.12 -4.50 -4.05
N LEU A 43 -29.92 -4.00 -3.77
CA LEU A 43 -29.21 -4.34 -2.53
C LEU A 43 -30.10 -4.03 -1.33
N THR A 44 -30.09 -4.91 -0.34
CA THR A 44 -30.68 -4.61 0.97
C THR A 44 -29.95 -3.43 1.61
N GLU A 45 -30.57 -2.79 2.60
CA GLU A 45 -29.92 -1.64 3.24
C GLU A 45 -28.57 -2.00 3.87
N ASP A 46 -28.50 -3.15 4.55
CA ASP A 46 -27.24 -3.66 5.11
C ASP A 46 -26.19 -3.96 4.03
N GLN A 47 -26.61 -4.50 2.88
CA GLN A 47 -25.69 -4.73 1.75
C GLN A 47 -25.17 -3.41 1.18
N LYS A 48 -25.99 -2.35 1.15
CA LYS A 48 -25.52 -1.02 0.74
C LYS A 48 -24.57 -0.43 1.77
N ILE A 49 -24.86 -0.55 3.06
CA ILE A 49 -23.97 -0.08 4.14
C ILE A 49 -22.61 -0.75 4.02
N ILE A 50 -22.58 -2.08 3.93
CA ILE A 50 -21.34 -2.85 3.76
C ILE A 50 -20.62 -2.38 2.49
N HIS A 51 -21.34 -2.25 1.37
CA HIS A 51 -20.74 -1.80 0.12
C HIS A 51 -20.11 -0.40 0.24
N VAL A 52 -20.79 0.54 0.90
CA VAL A 52 -20.30 1.90 1.11
C VAL A 52 -19.08 1.91 2.03
N LEU A 53 -19.10 1.13 3.12
CA LEU A 53 -17.96 0.97 4.04
C LEU A 53 -16.73 0.37 3.35
N ASP A 54 -16.92 -0.58 2.44
CA ASP A 54 -15.82 -1.18 1.65
C ASP A 54 -15.25 -0.22 0.61
N ARG A 55 -16.03 0.78 0.17
CA ARG A 55 -15.60 1.73 -0.88
C ARG A 55 -15.03 3.02 -0.33
N LEU A 56 -15.58 3.53 0.77
CA LEU A 56 -15.24 4.84 1.32
C LEU A 56 -14.58 4.76 2.70
N GLY A 57 -14.66 3.61 3.37
CA GLY A 57 -13.99 3.37 4.65
C GLY A 57 -12.90 2.31 4.53
N PHE A 58 -12.54 1.74 5.68
CA PHE A 58 -11.56 0.65 5.78
C PHE A 58 -12.20 -0.75 5.75
N GLY A 59 -13.48 -0.84 5.37
CA GLY A 59 -14.28 -2.07 5.37
C GLY A 59 -15.32 -2.13 6.49
N ALA A 60 -16.22 -3.10 6.41
CA ALA A 60 -17.37 -3.20 7.32
C ALA A 60 -17.04 -3.84 8.69
N SER A 61 -16.59 -3.03 9.65
CA SER A 61 -16.51 -3.42 11.07
C SER A 61 -17.89 -3.37 11.74
N PRO A 62 -18.21 -4.22 12.73
CA PRO A 62 -19.52 -4.19 13.41
C PRO A 62 -19.93 -2.80 13.93
N GLY A 63 -18.98 -2.05 14.52
CA GLY A 63 -19.24 -0.70 15.01
C GLY A 63 -19.51 0.31 13.89
N ASP A 64 -18.86 0.17 12.74
CA ASP A 64 -19.05 1.07 11.59
C ASP A 64 -20.39 0.82 10.91
N ILE A 65 -20.83 -0.44 10.83
CA ILE A 65 -22.16 -0.79 10.32
C ILE A 65 -23.25 -0.15 11.19
N GLU A 66 -23.13 -0.27 12.52
CA GLU A 66 -24.05 0.36 13.46
C GLU A 66 -24.02 1.89 13.36
N HIS A 67 -22.83 2.47 13.23
CA HIS A 67 -22.67 3.91 13.06
C HIS A 67 -23.37 4.40 11.79
N VAL A 68 -23.07 3.83 10.62
CA VAL A 68 -23.70 4.20 9.34
C VAL A 68 -25.21 3.95 9.38
N ARG A 69 -25.66 2.88 10.04
CA ARG A 69 -27.09 2.63 10.25
C ARG A 69 -27.75 3.75 11.07
N SER A 70 -27.05 4.30 12.06
CA SER A 70 -27.57 5.37 12.92
C SER A 70 -27.65 6.73 12.21
N ILE A 71 -26.66 7.06 11.37
CA ILE A 71 -26.58 8.37 10.71
C ILE A 71 -27.15 8.38 9.29
N GLY A 72 -27.27 7.20 8.66
CA GLY A 72 -27.67 7.02 7.26
C GLY A 72 -26.49 7.08 6.29
N ILE A 73 -26.65 6.40 5.15
CA ILE A 73 -25.62 6.31 4.10
C ILE A 73 -25.26 7.71 3.55
N ASP A 74 -26.26 8.54 3.24
CA ASP A 74 -26.02 9.85 2.62
C ASP A 74 -25.19 10.77 3.52
N LYS A 75 -25.49 10.77 4.83
CA LYS A 75 -24.75 11.56 5.81
C LYS A 75 -23.33 11.02 6.02
N TYR A 76 -23.16 9.70 6.01
CA TYR A 76 -21.82 9.10 6.05
C TYR A 76 -20.99 9.50 4.82
N ILE A 77 -21.58 9.46 3.62
CA ILE A 77 -20.91 9.90 2.39
C ILE A 77 -20.51 11.38 2.50
N ASP A 78 -21.40 12.25 2.99
CA ASP A 78 -21.09 13.66 3.19
C ASP A 78 -19.92 13.87 4.17
N GLN A 79 -19.86 13.11 5.27
CA GLN A 79 -18.71 13.15 6.19
C GLN A 79 -17.40 12.73 5.52
N GLN A 80 -17.41 11.75 4.63
CA GLN A 80 -16.21 11.33 3.88
C GLN A 80 -15.75 12.40 2.88
N LEU A 81 -16.68 13.14 2.29
CA LEU A 81 -16.37 14.22 1.35
C LEU A 81 -15.97 15.53 2.08
N ASN A 82 -16.49 15.74 3.29
CA ASN A 82 -16.29 16.93 4.10
C ASN A 82 -15.73 16.56 5.50
N PRO A 83 -14.47 16.07 5.59
CA PRO A 83 -13.92 15.53 6.84
C PRO A 83 -13.83 16.56 7.96
N GLY A 84 -13.70 17.86 7.64
CA GLY A 84 -13.70 18.93 8.64
C GLY A 84 -15.02 19.10 9.41
N SER A 85 -16.10 18.42 9.01
CA SER A 85 -17.38 18.38 9.73
C SER A 85 -17.41 17.34 10.87
N ILE A 86 -16.41 16.46 10.94
CA ILE A 86 -16.31 15.39 11.93
C ILE A 86 -15.70 15.95 13.23
N ASP A 87 -16.34 15.65 14.36
CA ASP A 87 -15.82 16.04 15.67
C ASP A 87 -14.76 15.04 16.17
N ASP A 88 -13.49 15.40 16.01
CA ASP A 88 -12.34 14.63 16.47
C ASP A 88 -11.84 15.03 17.88
N SER A 89 -12.64 15.75 18.66
CA SER A 89 -12.24 16.21 20.01
C SER A 89 -11.86 15.06 20.95
N ALA A 90 -12.60 13.95 20.90
CA ALA A 90 -12.34 12.76 21.70
C ALA A 90 -11.01 12.08 21.30
N LEU A 91 -10.72 12.00 20.00
CA LEU A 91 -9.44 11.47 19.50
C LEU A 91 -8.30 12.39 19.91
N THR A 92 -8.44 13.69 19.69
CA THR A 92 -7.48 14.72 20.10
C THR A 92 -7.17 14.64 21.60
N ALA A 93 -8.20 14.43 22.43
CA ALA A 93 -8.02 14.25 23.87
C ALA A 93 -7.18 13.02 24.23
N ARG A 94 -7.35 11.90 23.51
CA ARG A 94 -6.53 10.69 23.71
C ARG A 94 -5.09 10.89 23.22
N LEU A 95 -4.91 11.56 22.08
CA LEU A 95 -3.60 11.79 21.48
C LEU A 95 -2.72 12.73 22.32
N ARG A 96 -3.31 13.64 23.10
CA ARG A 96 -2.57 14.53 24.02
C ARG A 96 -1.68 13.79 25.02
N ASN A 97 -1.96 12.52 25.33
CA ASN A 97 -1.14 11.72 26.23
C ASN A 97 0.17 11.22 25.59
N TYR A 98 0.35 11.39 24.28
CA TYR A 98 1.52 10.93 23.54
C TYR A 98 2.38 12.12 23.11
N GLU A 99 3.28 12.55 24.00
CA GLU A 99 4.23 13.66 23.78
C GLU A 99 5.02 13.49 22.47
N VAL A 100 5.38 12.24 22.13
CA VAL A 100 6.13 11.85 20.93
C VAL A 100 5.52 12.38 19.63
N LEU A 101 4.19 12.49 19.55
CA LEU A 101 3.49 12.95 18.35
C LEU A 101 3.73 14.44 18.06
N ASN A 102 4.15 15.23 19.05
CA ASN A 102 4.39 16.66 18.95
C ASN A 102 5.87 17.03 19.10
N MET A 103 6.78 16.05 19.15
CA MET A 103 8.21 16.30 19.25
C MET A 103 8.81 16.65 17.89
N GLU A 104 9.77 17.57 17.88
CA GLU A 104 10.62 17.78 16.72
C GLU A 104 11.54 16.57 16.49
N THR A 105 11.96 16.40 15.25
CA THR A 105 12.81 15.24 14.89
C THR A 105 14.12 15.23 15.69
N SER A 106 14.73 16.39 15.99
CA SER A 106 15.92 16.48 16.85
C SER A 106 15.66 15.99 18.28
N ASP A 107 14.52 16.35 18.86
CA ASP A 107 14.14 15.98 20.23
C ASP A 107 13.89 14.47 20.34
N LEU A 108 13.32 13.87 19.30
CA LEU A 108 13.18 12.41 19.20
C LEU A 108 14.53 11.71 19.23
N PHE A 109 15.52 12.17 18.46
CA PHE A 109 16.85 11.55 18.44
C PHE A 109 17.63 11.76 19.75
N ALA A 110 17.41 12.89 20.43
CA ALA A 110 18.02 13.15 21.73
C ALA A 110 17.41 12.27 22.82
N LYS A 111 16.07 12.12 22.84
CA LYS A 111 15.33 11.37 23.88
C LYS A 111 15.35 9.86 23.64
N TYR A 112 15.36 9.43 22.39
CA TYR A 112 15.33 8.02 21.96
C TYR A 112 16.47 7.72 20.96
N PRO A 113 17.74 7.75 21.40
CA PRO A 113 18.87 7.56 20.51
C PRO A 113 18.89 6.14 19.92
N ASN A 114 19.28 6.03 18.65
CA ASN A 114 19.52 4.73 18.02
C ASN A 114 20.64 4.00 18.78
N PRO A 115 20.45 2.73 19.18
CA PRO A 115 21.47 1.98 19.92
C PRO A 115 22.85 1.97 19.24
N GLY A 116 22.90 1.85 17.92
CA GLY A 116 24.15 1.88 17.15
C GLY A 116 24.78 3.27 17.02
N ALA A 117 23.99 4.34 17.14
CA ALA A 117 24.51 5.71 17.25
C ALA A 117 25.09 5.96 18.65
N LEU A 118 24.39 5.50 19.69
CA LEU A 118 24.83 5.60 21.09
C LEU A 118 26.15 4.86 21.31
N LEU A 119 26.29 3.64 20.79
CA LEU A 119 27.54 2.86 20.88
C LEU A 119 28.72 3.60 20.25
N ARG A 120 28.54 4.19 19.06
CA ARG A 120 29.59 4.99 18.39
C ARG A 120 29.97 6.23 19.18
N MET A 121 29.00 6.91 19.80
CA MET A 121 29.26 8.05 20.69
C MET A 121 30.06 7.62 21.92
N LEU A 122 29.72 6.50 22.56
CA LEU A 122 30.45 5.97 23.71
C LEU A 122 31.88 5.55 23.35
N GLU A 123 32.07 4.90 22.20
CA GLU A 123 33.39 4.48 21.73
C GLU A 123 34.30 5.69 21.46
N GLY A 124 33.78 6.71 20.76
CA GLY A 124 34.52 7.97 20.53
C GLY A 124 34.85 8.68 21.84
N ALA A 125 33.92 8.75 22.79
CA ALA A 125 34.17 9.34 24.10
C ALA A 125 35.27 8.61 24.89
N ASN A 126 35.29 7.28 24.84
CA ASN A 126 36.30 6.46 25.52
C ASN A 126 37.70 6.61 24.90
N GLN A 127 37.79 6.79 23.58
CA GLN A 127 39.07 7.06 22.91
C GLN A 127 39.67 8.41 23.34
N ASN A 128 38.85 9.46 23.48
CA ASN A 128 39.31 10.77 23.93
C ASN A 128 39.89 10.72 25.35
N VAL A 129 39.26 9.97 26.27
CA VAL A 129 39.74 9.78 27.65
C VAL A 129 41.09 9.07 27.66
N ARG A 130 41.24 8.00 26.86
CA ARG A 130 42.50 7.25 26.75
C ARG A 130 43.64 8.11 26.18
N GLN A 131 43.34 8.96 25.20
CA GLN A 131 44.33 9.85 24.61
C GLN A 131 44.82 10.92 25.60
N ASN A 132 43.92 11.46 26.43
CA ASN A 132 44.26 12.44 27.46
C ASN A 132 45.13 11.82 28.56
N GLN A 133 44.78 10.61 29.03
CA GLN A 133 45.59 9.88 30.02
C GLN A 133 47.00 9.56 29.51
N ASN A 134 47.12 9.15 28.24
CA ASN A 134 48.41 8.83 27.64
C ASN A 134 49.30 10.09 27.48
N SER A 135 48.71 11.24 27.15
CA SER A 135 49.46 12.50 27.02
C SER A 135 49.93 13.04 28.37
N ASP A 136 49.10 12.94 29.41
CA ASP A 136 49.50 13.30 30.79
C ASP A 136 50.61 12.37 31.31
N SER A 137 50.53 11.07 31.02
CA SER A 137 51.56 10.08 31.39
C SER A 137 52.89 10.38 30.69
N MET A 138 52.85 10.71 29.39
CA MET A 138 54.03 11.06 28.62
C MET A 138 54.64 12.40 29.04
N ALA A 139 53.83 13.38 29.46
CA ALA A 139 54.31 14.63 30.01
C ALA A 139 55.06 14.41 31.34
N MET A 140 54.49 13.62 32.25
CA MET A 140 55.14 13.27 33.52
C MET A 140 56.44 12.46 33.33
N GLU A 141 56.47 11.52 32.38
CA GLU A 141 57.68 10.74 32.10
C GLU A 141 58.82 11.62 31.53
N ASN A 142 58.48 12.59 30.68
CA ASN A 142 59.45 13.53 30.11
C ASN A 142 59.97 14.52 31.15
N ASP A 143 59.12 14.99 32.06
CA ASP A 143 59.51 15.86 33.16
C ASP A 143 60.41 15.11 34.16
N GLU A 144 60.09 13.85 34.50
CA GLU A 144 60.91 13.01 35.37
C GLU A 144 62.28 12.69 34.73
N LYS A 145 62.34 12.47 33.41
CA LYS A 145 63.60 12.27 32.67
C LYS A 145 64.45 13.53 32.67
N ASN A 146 63.86 14.68 32.36
CA ASN A 146 64.57 15.97 32.39
C ASN A 146 65.11 16.27 33.79
N GLU A 147 64.33 16.01 34.84
CA GLU A 147 64.77 16.25 36.22
C GLU A 147 65.96 15.35 36.61
N LYS A 148 65.93 14.06 36.21
CA LYS A 148 67.03 13.13 36.43
C LYS A 148 68.30 13.52 35.66
N ASP A 149 68.15 14.03 34.44
CA ASP A 149 69.28 14.49 33.62
C ASP A 149 69.93 15.76 34.20
N LEU A 150 69.13 16.68 34.77
CA LEU A 150 69.66 17.84 35.50
C LEU A 150 70.40 17.46 36.78
N GLN A 151 69.93 16.44 37.51
CA GLN A 151 70.60 15.97 38.73
C GLN A 151 71.94 15.28 38.45
N LYS A 152 72.13 14.71 37.26
CA LYS A 152 73.36 14.00 36.86
C LYS A 152 74.47 14.93 36.33
N ALA A 153 74.14 16.19 36.04
CA ALA A 153 75.05 17.20 35.51
C ALA A 153 75.72 18.09 36.59
N ARG A 154 75.43 17.82 37.87
CA ARG A 154 76.13 18.41 39.04
C ARG A 154 77.16 17.43 39.59
#